data_AF-A0A0C3P909-F1
#
_entry.id   AF-A0A0C3P909-F1
#
_cell.length_a   1.000
_cell.length_b   1.000
_cell.length_c   1.000
_cell.angle_alpha   90.00
_cell.angle_beta   90.00
_cell.angle_gamma   90.00
#
_symmetry.space_group_name_H-M   'P 1'
#
loop_
_entity.id
_entity.type
_entity.pdbx_description
1 polymer ?
#
loop_
_entity_poly.entity_id
_entity_poly.type
_entity_poly.pdbx_seq_one_letter_code
_entity_poly.pdbx_strand_id
1 'polypeptide(L)' 'MRLLYLPAYSPDFNPIEEAFSAMKAWIQQNLDYARSELSGEAGCNPHQLLIDAAFSAITPDKLHGWYADCGY' A
#
# COMPACT_ATOMS: atom_id res chain seq x y z
N MET A 1 -23.22 8.30 -8.96
CA MET A 1 -22.31 7.42 -8.20
C MET A 1 -22.88 6.02 -8.24
N ARG A 2 -22.12 5.01 -8.70
CA ARG A 2 -22.55 3.61 -8.75
C ARG A 2 -21.74 2.84 -7.72
N LEU A 3 -22.43 2.17 -6.80
CA LEU A 3 -21.79 1.26 -5.85
C LEU A 3 -21.60 -0.11 -6.50
N LEU A 4 -20.40 -0.67 -6.39
CA LEU A 4 -20.08 -2.03 -6.80
C LEU A 4 -19.92 -2.88 -5.54
N TYR A 5 -20.69 -3.95 -5.42
CA TYR A 5 -20.63 -4.87 -4.29
C TYR A 5 -19.64 -6.00 -4.60
N LEU A 6 -18.78 -6.30 -3.63
CA LEU A 6 -17.87 -7.43 -3.69
C LEU A 6 -18.47 -8.63 -2.95
N PRO A 7 -18.32 -9.87 -3.47
CA PRO A 7 -18.62 -11.06 -2.69
C PRO A 7 -17.72 -11.13 -1.45
N ALA A 8 -18.21 -11.76 -0.39
CA ALA A 8 -17.43 -11.94 0.84
C ALA A 8 -16.13 -12.71 0.54
N TYR A 9 -15.04 -12.32 1.22
CA TYR A 9 -13.72 -12.95 1.08
C TYR A 9 -13.20 -13.01 -0.35
N SER A 10 -13.45 -11.98 -1.16
CA SER A 10 -12.93 -11.86 -2.53
C SER A 10 -11.84 -10.78 -2.63
N PRO A 11 -10.66 -10.99 -2.01
CA PRO A 11 -9.56 -10.03 -2.08
C PRO A 11 -9.08 -9.82 -3.51
N ASP A 12 -9.19 -10.84 -4.37
CA ASP A 12 -8.80 -10.80 -5.78
C ASP A 12 -9.61 -9.80 -6.63
N PHE A 13 -10.74 -9.31 -6.11
CA PHE A 13 -11.56 -8.28 -6.76
C PHE A 13 -11.40 -6.89 -6.12
N ASN A 14 -10.46 -6.73 -5.18
CA ASN A 14 -10.25 -5.49 -4.45
C ASN A 14 -8.84 -4.93 -4.68
N PRO A 15 -8.67 -3.88 -5.51
CA PRO A 15 -7.35 -3.37 -5.90
C PRO A 15 -6.55 -2.79 -4.72
N ILE A 16 -7.19 -2.52 -3.57
CA ILE A 16 -6.47 -2.07 -2.37
C ILE A 16 -5.53 -3.14 -1.82
N GLU A 17 -5.80 -4.43 -2.07
CA GLU A 17 -4.95 -5.53 -1.60
C GLU A 17 -3.57 -5.49 -2.26
N GLU A 18 -3.52 -5.22 -3.56
CA GLU A 18 -2.27 -5.05 -4.30
C GLU A 18 -1.54 -3.76 -3.88
N ALA A 19 -2.27 -2.68 -3.61
CA ALA A 19 -1.71 -1.45 -3.07
C ALA A 19 -1.01 -1.69 -1.72
N PHE A 20 -1.67 -2.40 -0.79
CA PHE A 20 -1.04 -2.78 0.48
C PHE A 20 0.13 -3.74 0.31
N SER A 21 0.06 -4.66 -0.66
CA SER A 21 1.18 -5.53 -1.01
C SER A 21 2.39 -4.72 -1.47
N ALA A 22 2.20 -3.75 -2.34
CA ALA A 22 3.25 -2.86 -2.83
C ALA A 22 3.85 -2.00 -1.71
N MET A 23 3.01 -1.44 -0.82
CA MET A 23 3.49 -0.70 0.35
C MET A 23 4.35 -1.58 1.27
N LYS A 24 3.91 -2.80 1.58
CA LYS A 24 4.68 -3.76 2.38
C LYS A 24 6.02 -4.07 1.73
N ALA A 25 6.05 -4.30 0.41
CA ALA A 25 7.28 -4.55 -0.33
C ALA A 25 8.24 -3.35 -0.25
N TRP A 26 7.74 -2.13 -0.38
CA TRP A 26 8.55 -0.93 -0.22
C TRP A 26 9.14 -0.80 1.19
N ILE A 27 8.34 -1.06 2.24
CA ILE A 27 8.81 -1.05 3.62
C ILE A 27 9.91 -2.11 3.84
N GLN A 28 9.74 -3.31 3.27
CA GLN A 28 10.76 -4.36 3.34
C GLN A 28 12.06 -3.98 2.63
N GLN A 29 11.97 -3.29 1.49
CA GLN A 29 13.14 -2.78 0.77
C GLN A 29 13.85 -1.64 1.52
N ASN A 30 13.11 -0.89 2.34
CA ASN A 30 13.61 0.23 3.15
C ASN A 30 13.68 -0.14 4.63
N LEU A 31 14.04 -1.38 4.95
CA LEU A 31 13.93 -1.94 6.31
C LEU A 31 14.70 -1.13 7.37
N ASP A 32 15.89 -0.61 7.04
CA ASP A 32 16.69 0.16 7.99
C ASP A 32 16.02 1.50 8.33
N TYR A 33 15.47 2.18 7.32
CA TYR A 33 14.65 3.37 7.51
C TYR A 33 13.40 3.06 8.34
N ALA A 34 12.68 1.99 7.97
CA ALA A 34 11.49 1.56 8.71
C ALA A 34 11.79 1.24 10.18
N ARG A 35 12.89 0.54 10.47
CA ARG A 35 13.33 0.24 11.84
C ARG A 35 13.68 1.49 12.63
N SER A 36 14.34 2.46 11.99
CA SER A 36 14.66 3.75 12.61
C SER A 36 13.39 4.49 13.03
N GLU A 37 12.44 4.63 12.11
CA GLU A 37 11.19 5.36 12.36
C GLU A 37 10.22 4.61 13.30
N LEU A 38 10.35 3.30 13.43
CA LEU A 38 9.55 2.47 14.33
C LEU A 38 10.23 2.18 15.68
N SER A 39 11.43 2.71 15.93
CA SER A 39 12.20 2.45 17.15
C SER A 39 11.58 3.06 18.42
N GLY A 40 10.77 4.12 18.27
CA GLY A 40 10.19 4.86 19.38
C GLY A 40 11.15 5.85 20.04
N GLU A 41 12.32 6.10 19.44
CA GLU A 41 13.28 7.11 19.88
C GLU A 41 12.76 8.54 19.64
N ALA A 42 13.38 9.51 20.30
CA ALA A 42 13.03 10.92 20.12
C ALA A 42 13.33 11.35 18.68
N GLY A 43 12.31 11.85 17.97
CA GLY A 43 12.41 12.32 16.59
C GLY A 43 11.85 11.36 15.54
N CYS A 44 11.49 10.12 15.92
CA CYS A 44 10.85 9.18 15.02
C CYS A 44 9.46 9.67 14.55
N ASN A 45 9.12 9.37 13.30
CA ASN A 45 7.83 9.66 12.71
C ASN A 45 7.29 8.48 11.87
N PRO A 46 6.70 7.47 12.52
CA PRO A 46 6.17 6.30 11.82
C PRO A 46 4.98 6.63 10.89
N HIS A 47 4.29 7.75 11.10
CA HIS A 47 3.24 8.18 10.18
C HIS A 47 3.84 8.68 8.86
N GLN A 48 4.95 9.41 8.91
CA GLN A 48 5.66 9.84 7.70
C GLN A 48 6.20 8.64 6.91
N LEU A 49 6.75 7.64 7.57
CA LEU A 49 7.14 6.37 6.94
C LEU A 49 6.00 5.75 6.11
N LEU A 50 4.78 5.73 6.64
CA LEU A 50 3.61 5.18 5.94
C LEU A 50 3.18 6.04 4.74
N ILE A 51 3.28 7.36 4.88
CA ILE A 51 3.04 8.30 3.78
C ILE A 51 4.07 8.06 2.66
N ASP A 52 5.35 8.00 3.00
CA ASP A 52 6.43 7.78 2.05
C ASP A 52 6.28 6.43 1.35
N ALA A 53 5.92 5.38 2.09
CA ALA A 53 5.63 4.06 1.52
C ALA A 53 4.45 4.10 0.53
N ALA A 54 3.36 4.78 0.88
CA ALA A 54 2.20 4.91 0.00
C ALA A 54 2.55 5.66 -1.29
N PHE A 55 3.12 6.87 -1.19
CA PHE A 55 3.39 7.71 -2.34
C PHE A 55 4.54 7.21 -3.21
N SER A 56 5.47 6.41 -2.65
CA SER A 56 6.54 5.79 -3.43
C SER A 56 6.09 4.48 -4.09
N ALA A 57 5.25 3.68 -3.42
CA ALA A 57 4.88 2.36 -3.91
C ALA A 57 3.70 2.39 -4.89
N ILE A 58 2.75 3.31 -4.71
CA ILE A 58 1.48 3.38 -5.44
C ILE A 58 1.60 4.44 -6.53
N THR A 59 1.86 4.00 -7.76
CA THR A 59 1.95 4.87 -8.94
C THR A 59 0.69 4.77 -9.80
N PRO A 60 0.38 5.78 -10.64
CA PRO A 60 -0.74 5.71 -11.56
C PRO A 60 -0.71 4.46 -12.45
N ASP A 61 0.46 4.10 -13.00
CA ASP A 61 0.60 2.93 -13.88
C ASP A 61 0.27 1.62 -13.14
N LYS A 62 0.70 1.49 -11.88
CA LYS A 62 0.37 0.34 -11.06
C LYS A 62 -1.12 0.29 -10.72
N LEU A 63 -1.72 1.43 -10.36
CA LEU A 63 -3.16 1.52 -10.11
C LEU A 63 -3.96 1.04 -11.33
N HIS A 64 -3.59 1.48 -12.54
CA HIS A 64 -4.24 1.01 -13.75
C HIS A 64 -4.13 -0.52 -13.92
N GLY A 65 -2.96 -1.10 -13.66
CA GLY A 65 -2.77 -2.55 -13.68
C GLY A 65 -3.65 -3.28 -12.66
N TRP A 66 -3.64 -2.83 -11.41
CA TRP A 66 -4.39 -3.49 -10.32
C TRP A 66 -5.90 -3.47 -10.50
N TYR A 67 -6.44 -2.36 -11.02
CA TYR A 67 -7.85 -2.29 -11.38
C TYR A 67 -8.19 -3.27 -12.51
N ALA A 68 -7.34 -3.38 -13.54
CA ALA A 68 -7.54 -4.33 -14.63
C ALA A 68 -7.43 -5.79 -14.14
N ASP A 69 -6.48 -6.10 -13.25
CA ASP A 69 -6.30 -7.42 -12.65
C ASP A 69 -7.53 -7.84 -11.82
N CYS A 70 -8.20 -6.88 -11.18
CA CYS A 70 -9.47 -7.08 -10.48
C CYS A 70 -10.71 -7.07 -11.40
N GLY A 71 -10.55 -6.83 -12.71
CA GLY A 71 -11.63 -6.85 -13.70
C GLY A 71 -12.41 -5.53 -13.88
N TYR A 72 -11.82 -4.38 -13.55
CA TYR A 72 -12.41 -3.05 -13.71
C TYR A 72 -11.94 -2.29 -14.96
#